data_AF-A0A349YSX5-F1
#
_entry.id   AF-A0A349YSX5-F1
#
_cell.length_a   1.000
_cell.length_b   1.000
_cell.length_c   1.000
_cell.angle_alpha   90.00
_cell.angle_beta   90.00
_cell.angle_gamma   90.00
#
_symmetry.space_group_name_H-M   'P 1'
#
loop_
_entity.id
_entity.type
_entity.pdbx_description
1 polymer ?
#
loop_
_entity_poly.entity_id
_entity_poly.type
_entity_poly.pdbx_seq_one_letter_code
_entity_poly.pdbx_strand_id
1 'polypeptide(L)'
;MVMINGDKIKGNSQRFQTFFTKGLKCACCGIEGKYFGKEKDFESKRYHLNLYAIDESGNEVLMTKDHIVPRSKGGASELYNYQTMCAKCNVAKGNN
;
A
#
# COMPACT_ATOMS: atom_id res chain seq x y z
N MET A 1 -4.86 16.12 7.43
CA MET A 1 -3.70 16.32 6.54
C MET A 1 -2.46 16.37 7.40
N VAL A 2 -1.32 15.92 6.92
CA VAL A 2 -0.03 15.97 7.62
C VAL A 2 0.93 16.79 6.77
N MET A 3 1.71 17.66 7.39
CA MET A 3 2.77 18.43 6.72
C MET A 3 4.06 17.64 6.74
N ILE A 4 4.64 17.36 5.57
CA ILE A 4 5.89 16.60 5.44
C ILE A 4 6.80 17.31 4.44
N ASN A 5 7.93 17.82 4.93
CA ASN A 5 8.91 18.57 4.14
C ASN A 5 8.24 19.66 3.28
N GLY A 6 7.40 20.50 3.90
CA GLY A 6 6.71 21.61 3.24
C GLY A 6 5.43 21.25 2.47
N ASP A 7 5.13 19.97 2.23
CA ASP A 7 3.97 19.56 1.44
C ASP A 7 2.85 18.96 2.29
N LYS A 8 1.60 19.24 1.88
CA LYS A 8 0.38 18.69 2.50
C LYS A 8 0.09 17.30 1.94
N ILE A 9 0.10 16.28 2.80
CA ILE A 9 -0.18 14.89 2.43
C ILE A 9 -1.38 14.35 3.23
N LYS A 10 -2.23 13.54 2.57
CA LYS A 10 -3.40 12.92 3.20
C LYS A 10 -3.02 11.69 4.02
N GLY A 11 -2.78 11.86 5.32
CA GLY A 11 -2.39 10.77 6.24
C GLY A 11 -3.49 9.77 6.65
N ASN A 12 -4.76 9.99 6.31
CA ASN A 12 -5.88 9.14 6.77
C ASN A 12 -6.49 8.24 5.68
N SER A 13 -5.73 7.93 4.63
CA SER A 13 -6.20 7.03 3.57
C SER A 13 -6.41 5.61 4.09
N GLN A 14 -7.32 4.84 3.47
CA GLN A 14 -7.50 3.42 3.78
C GLN A 14 -6.21 2.61 3.61
N ARG A 15 -5.30 3.03 2.71
CA ARG A 15 -3.96 2.42 2.59
C ARG A 15 -3.18 2.56 3.88
N PHE A 16 -3.09 3.78 4.43
CA PHE A 16 -2.38 4.00 5.70
C PHE A 16 -3.06 3.31 6.88
N GLN A 17 -4.39 3.31 6.93
CA GLN A 17 -5.13 2.56 7.96
C GLN A 17 -4.82 1.06 7.88
N THR A 18 -4.74 0.49 6.67
CA THR A 18 -4.39 -0.92 6.46
C THR A 18 -2.97 -1.19 6.94
N PHE A 19 -1.99 -0.40 6.49
CA PHE A 19 -0.58 -0.56 6.91
C PHE A 19 -0.40 -0.44 8.42
N PHE A 20 -1.11 0.49 9.06
CA PHE A 20 -1.05 0.71 10.50
C PHE A 20 -1.69 -0.43 11.31
N THR A 21 -2.80 -1.00 10.84
CA THR A 21 -3.58 -1.98 11.61
C THR A 21 -3.30 -3.44 11.24
N LYS A 22 -2.85 -3.71 10.01
CA LYS A 22 -2.56 -5.06 9.50
C LYS A 22 -1.05 -5.34 9.39
N GLY A 23 -0.23 -4.33 9.62
CA GLY A 23 1.22 -4.41 9.49
C GLY A 23 1.72 -4.20 8.05
N LEU A 24 3.04 -4.26 7.91
CA LEU A 24 3.75 -3.89 6.68
C LEU A 24 4.19 -5.09 5.83
N LYS A 25 3.93 -6.31 6.31
CA LYS A 25 4.27 -7.55 5.61
C LYS A 25 3.24 -7.89 4.55
N CYS A 26 3.70 -8.34 3.39
CA CYS A 26 2.82 -8.89 2.38
C CYS A 26 2.17 -10.17 2.91
N ALA A 27 0.85 -10.22 2.88
CA ALA A 27 0.08 -11.38 3.33
C ALA A 27 0.32 -12.65 2.50
N CYS A 28 0.91 -12.53 1.30
CA CYS A 28 1.20 -13.66 0.42
C CYS A 28 2.66 -14.13 0.54
N CYS A 29 3.65 -13.28 0.24
CA CYS A 29 5.06 -13.68 0.24
C CYS A 29 5.86 -13.28 1.49
N GLY A 30 5.26 -12.52 2.42
CA GLY A 30 5.93 -12.12 3.66
C GLY A 30 6.91 -10.95 3.55
N ILE A 31 7.24 -10.46 2.34
CA ILE A 31 8.14 -9.29 2.19
C ILE A 31 7.62 -8.09 2.99
N GLU A 32 8.50 -7.37 3.66
CA GLU A 32 8.14 -6.32 4.62
C GLU A 32 8.51 -4.93 4.11
N GLY A 33 7.53 -4.01 4.14
CA GLY A 33 7.78 -2.59 3.85
C GLY A 33 8.82 -1.98 4.79
N LYS A 34 9.74 -1.21 4.22
CA LYS A 34 10.92 -0.63 4.88
C LYS A 34 10.83 0.89 5.08
N TYR A 35 10.32 1.62 4.10
CA TYR A 35 10.20 3.08 4.19
C TYR A 35 9.05 3.62 3.33
N PHE A 36 8.69 4.86 3.59
CA PHE A 36 7.73 5.61 2.78
C PHE A 36 8.46 6.59 1.86
N GLY A 37 8.34 6.41 0.55
CA GLY A 37 8.78 7.36 -0.45
C GLY A 37 7.75 8.47 -0.65
N LYS A 38 8.18 9.73 -0.65
CA LYS A 38 7.34 10.89 -0.98
C LYS A 38 7.39 11.13 -2.48
N GLU A 39 6.29 10.87 -3.15
CA GLU A 39 6.20 10.85 -4.60
C GLU A 39 5.01 11.66 -5.09
N LYS A 40 5.08 12.14 -6.33
CA LYS A 40 3.96 12.72 -7.06
C LYS A 40 4.10 12.36 -8.53
N ASP A 41 2.98 12.14 -9.18
CA ASP A 41 2.95 12.11 -10.64
C ASP A 41 3.22 13.53 -11.18
N PHE A 42 3.80 13.62 -12.37
CA PHE A 42 4.20 14.91 -12.97
C PHE A 42 3.04 15.92 -13.03
N GLU A 43 1.84 15.45 -13.34
CA GLU A 43 0.63 16.27 -13.47
C GLU A 43 -0.14 16.43 -12.14
N SER A 44 0.20 15.65 -11.12
CA SER A 44 -0.51 15.70 -9.83
C SER A 44 -0.04 16.89 -9.00
N LYS A 45 -0.99 17.69 -8.54
CA LYS A 45 -0.74 18.76 -7.56
C LYS A 45 -0.51 18.23 -6.13
N ARG A 46 -0.62 16.92 -5.90
CA ARG A 46 -0.61 16.31 -4.56
C ARG A 46 0.47 15.25 -4.46
N TYR A 47 1.26 15.35 -3.40
CA TYR A 47 2.19 14.30 -3.00
C TYR A 47 1.46 13.16 -2.29
N HIS A 48 1.97 11.96 -2.51
CA HIS A 48 1.58 10.73 -1.87
C HIS A 48 2.79 10.14 -1.14
N LEU A 49 2.52 9.38 -0.07
CA LEU A 49 3.53 8.50 0.49
C LEU A 49 3.25 7.07 0.05
N ASN A 50 4.19 6.46 -0.65
CA ASN A 50 4.14 5.06 -1.07
C ASN A 50 5.07 4.24 -0.17
N LEU A 51 4.57 3.11 0.32
CA LEU A 51 5.36 2.20 1.14
C LEU A 51 6.16 1.28 0.21
N TYR A 52 7.46 1.18 0.42
CA TYR A 52 8.35 0.33 -0.35
C TYR A 52 9.02 -0.70 0.54
N ALA A 53 9.06 -1.95 0.07
CA ALA A 53 9.97 -2.97 0.56
C ALA A 53 11.23 -3.02 -0.33
N ILE A 54 12.26 -3.74 0.12
CA ILE A 54 13.46 -4.03 -0.67
C ILE A 54 13.53 -5.55 -0.84
N ASP A 55 13.60 -6.03 -2.09
CA ASP A 55 13.78 -7.46 -2.36
C ASP A 55 15.24 -7.92 -2.20
N GLU A 56 15.48 -9.22 -2.31
CA GLU A 56 16.80 -9.84 -2.11
C GLU A 56 17.87 -9.30 -3.09
N SER A 57 17.43 -8.82 -4.24
CA SER A 57 18.29 -8.22 -5.27
C SER A 57 18.50 -6.71 -5.04
N GLY A 58 17.96 -6.14 -3.96
CA GLY A 58 18.08 -4.73 -3.63
C GLY A 58 17.08 -3.82 -4.36
N ASN A 59 16.10 -4.37 -5.07
CA ASN A 59 15.13 -3.55 -5.80
C ASN A 59 13.97 -3.11 -4.91
N GLU A 60 13.47 -1.90 -5.16
CA GLU A 60 12.28 -1.39 -4.51
C GLU A 60 11.04 -2.16 -4.99
N VAL A 61 10.23 -2.61 -4.04
CA VAL A 61 8.95 -3.27 -4.29
C VAL A 61 7.84 -2.47 -3.65
N LEU A 62 6.96 -1.90 -4.47
CA LEU A 62 5.80 -1.16 -4.00
C LEU A 62 4.88 -2.05 -3.15
N MET A 63 4.48 -1.55 -1.98
CA MET A 63 3.51 -2.16 -1.10
C MET A 63 2.14 -1.49 -1.26
N THR A 64 1.10 -2.30 -1.26
CA THR A 64 -0.26 -1.91 -1.63
C THR A 64 -1.27 -2.40 -0.59
N LYS A 65 -2.44 -1.75 -0.59
CA LYS A 65 -3.65 -2.26 0.07
C LYS A 65 -4.37 -3.15 -0.93
N ASP A 66 -4.76 -4.34 -0.51
CA ASP A 66 -5.65 -5.21 -1.28
C ASP A 66 -6.82 -5.74 -0.43
N HIS A 67 -7.86 -6.24 -1.09
CA HIS A 67 -8.97 -6.91 -0.44
C HIS A 67 -8.67 -8.40 -0.22
N ILE A 68 -8.97 -8.93 0.96
CA ILE A 68 -8.89 -10.38 1.24
C ILE A 68 -9.86 -11.13 0.32
N VAL A 69 -11.15 -10.81 0.42
CA VAL A 69 -12.16 -11.20 -0.58
C VAL A 69 -12.21 -10.12 -1.66
N PRO A 70 -11.94 -10.42 -2.95
CA PRO A 70 -12.02 -9.45 -4.03
C PRO A 70 -13.35 -8.71 -4.05
N ARG A 71 -13.32 -7.41 -4.35
CA ARG A 71 -14.54 -6.60 -4.52
C ARG A 71 -15.47 -7.16 -5.59
N SER A 72 -14.90 -7.69 -6.68
CA SER A 72 -15.63 -8.37 -7.77
C SER A 72 -16.39 -9.62 -7.33
N LYS A 73 -16.00 -10.22 -6.19
CA LYS A 73 -16.66 -11.37 -5.55
C LYS A 73 -17.52 -10.98 -4.34
N GLY A 74 -17.90 -9.70 -4.23
CA GLY A 74 -18.72 -9.19 -3.14
C GLY A 74 -17.95 -8.81 -1.87
N GLY A 75 -16.62 -8.76 -1.92
CA GLY A 75 -15.80 -8.33 -0.79
C GLY A 75 -16.05 -6.88 -0.38
N ALA A 76 -16.21 -6.65 0.92
CA ALA A 76 -16.48 -5.31 1.46
C ALA A 76 -15.27 -4.38 1.32
N SER A 77 -15.54 -3.09 1.13
CA SER A 77 -14.53 -2.03 1.11
C SER A 77 -14.26 -1.47 2.51
N GLU A 78 -14.09 -2.37 3.48
CA GLU A 78 -13.93 -2.08 4.90
C GLU A 78 -12.61 -2.63 5.44
N LEU A 79 -12.11 -2.04 6.54
CA LEU A 79 -10.80 -2.35 7.10
C LEU A 79 -10.60 -3.82 7.47
N TYR A 80 -11.66 -4.52 7.87
CA TYR A 80 -11.58 -5.95 8.19
C TYR A 80 -11.26 -6.81 6.95
N ASN A 81 -11.66 -6.36 5.76
CA ASN A 81 -11.42 -7.06 4.51
C ASN A 81 -10.17 -6.54 3.77
N TYR A 82 -9.36 -5.70 4.40
CA TYR A 82 -8.10 -5.24 3.81
C TYR A 82 -6.90 -6.00 4.36
N GLN A 83 -5.90 -6.16 3.50
CA GLN A 83 -4.59 -6.73 3.80
C GLN A 83 -3.49 -5.95 3.07
N THR A 84 -2.29 -5.99 3.63
CA THR A 84 -1.09 -5.44 3.00
C THR A 84 -0.54 -6.47 2.00
N MET A 85 -0.30 -6.06 0.76
CA MET A 85 0.30 -6.91 -0.27
C MET A 85 1.35 -6.16 -1.08
N CYS A 86 2.46 -6.83 -1.42
CA CYS A 86 3.38 -6.26 -2.41
C CYS A 86 2.68 -6.23 -3.79
N ALA A 87 3.07 -5.28 -4.64
CA ALA A 87 2.44 -5.08 -5.95
C ALA A 87 2.50 -6.35 -6.82
N LYS A 88 3.62 -7.09 -6.77
CA LYS A 88 3.79 -8.36 -7.50
C LYS A 88 2.72 -9.39 -7.11
N CYS A 89 2.56 -9.65 -5.81
CA CYS A 89 1.54 -10.58 -5.31
C CYS A 89 0.11 -10.09 -5.53
N ASN A 90 -0.14 -8.78 -5.40
CA ASN A 90 -1.46 -8.22 -5.61
C ASN A 90 -1.91 -8.39 -7.07
N VAL A 91 -1.02 -8.08 -8.03
CA VAL A 91 -1.29 -8.32 -9.46
C VAL A 91 -1.51 -9.80 -9.74
N ALA A 92 -0.70 -10.69 -9.17
CA ALA A 92 -0.86 -12.13 -9.34
C ALA A 92 -2.18 -12.66 -8.77
N LYS A 93 -2.67 -12.10 -7.65
CA LYS A 93 -3.97 -12.43 -7.07
C LYS A 93 -5.10 -11.98 -7.99
N GLY A 94 -5.02 -10.75 -8.53
CA GLY A 94 -6.04 -10.21 -9.42
C GLY A 94 -7.43 -10.24 -8.80
N ASN A 95 -8.37 -10.93 -9.44
CA ASN A 95 -9.74 -11.14 -8.94
C ASN A 95 -9.95 -12.51 -8.29
N ASN A 96 -8.88 -13.26 -8.02
CA ASN A 96 -8.99 -14.58 -7.40
C ASN A 96 -9.13 -14.49 -5.88
#